data_AF-A0A5A8F361-F1
#
_entry.id   AF-A0A5A8F361-F1
#
_cell.length_a   1.000
_cell.length_b   1.000
_cell.length_c   1.000
_cell.angle_alpha   90.00
_cell.angle_beta   90.00
_cell.angle_gamma   90.00
#
_symmetry.space_group_name_H-M   'P 1'
#
loop_
_entity.id
_entity.type
_entity.pdbx_description
1 polymer ?
#
loop_
_entity_poly.entity_id
_entity_poly.type
_entity_poly.pdbx_seq_one_letter_code
_entity_poly.pdbx_strand_id
1 'polypeptide(L)'
;MEKVEIVKELEELALKIEKRYNRGGSFSPFRYYKYEDGKNVPVYFIGAPGLAVAFSATLVAALLFILITLPFKLYYWIPFVIFVAFIMRLAVKIDKARQIRSFCANIVLRAIKSIKKYNEEGNKEYLKSAVEFLREANKWVNDKNIETQLSNIDKVLKSVKE
;
A
#
# COMPACT_ATOMS: atom_id res chain seq x y z
N MET A 1 -28.49 0.70 -19.05
CA MET A 1 -27.19 1.11 -18.50
C MET A 1 -26.32 -0.12 -18.38
N GLU A 2 -25.17 -0.15 -19.05
CA GLU A 2 -24.25 -1.30 -18.91
C GLU A 2 -23.58 -1.27 -17.54
N LYS A 3 -23.77 -2.36 -16.77
CA LYS A 3 -23.11 -2.55 -15.48
C LYS A 3 -21.71 -3.08 -15.72
N VAL A 4 -20.76 -2.61 -14.92
CA VAL A 4 -19.41 -3.19 -14.90
C VAL A 4 -19.39 -4.38 -13.96
N GLU A 5 -19.06 -5.55 -14.48
CA GLU A 5 -18.74 -6.72 -13.67
C GLU A 5 -17.38 -6.53 -12.96
N ILE A 6 -17.38 -6.80 -11.66
CA ILE A 6 -16.16 -6.76 -10.83
C ILE A 6 -15.56 -8.16 -10.82
N VAL A 7 -14.25 -8.26 -11.06
CA VAL A 7 -13.51 -9.52 -10.95
C VAL A 7 -13.65 -10.06 -9.53
N LYS A 8 -14.11 -11.31 -9.39
CA LYS A 8 -14.40 -11.95 -8.10
C LYS A 8 -13.25 -11.84 -7.09
N GLU A 9 -12.02 -12.06 -7.55
CA GLU A 9 -10.81 -12.03 -6.70
C GLU A 9 -10.55 -10.62 -6.12
N LEU A 10 -10.84 -9.56 -6.87
CA LEU A 10 -10.75 -8.18 -6.39
C LEU A 10 -11.87 -7.87 -5.40
N GLU A 11 -13.08 -8.39 -5.63
CA GLU A 11 -14.20 -8.21 -4.72
C GLU A 11 -13.97 -8.91 -3.37
N GLU A 12 -13.47 -10.16 -3.38
CA GLU A 12 -13.09 -10.88 -2.17
C GLU A 12 -11.98 -10.15 -1.40
N LEU A 13 -10.97 -9.63 -2.11
CA LEU A 13 -9.91 -8.83 -1.53
C LEU A 13 -10.46 -7.56 -0.88
N ALA A 14 -11.38 -6.86 -1.55
CA ALA A 14 -12.04 -5.67 -1.02
C ALA A 14 -12.82 -5.96 0.27
N LEU A 15 -13.62 -7.03 0.27
CA LEU A 15 -14.40 -7.45 1.44
C LEU A 15 -13.49 -7.79 2.63
N LYS A 16 -12.36 -8.45 2.38
CA LYS A 16 -11.37 -8.80 3.40
C LYS A 16 -10.70 -7.55 3.99
N ILE A 17 -10.38 -6.57 3.14
CA ILE A 17 -9.81 -5.28 3.55
C ILE A 17 -10.85 -4.51 4.35
N GLU A 18 -12.08 -4.39 3.87
CA GLU A 18 -13.16 -3.67 4.55
C GLU A 18 -13.41 -4.21 5.97
N LYS A 19 -13.50 -5.54 6.13
CA LYS A 19 -13.61 -6.18 7.45
C LYS A 19 -12.43 -5.89 8.37
N ARG A 20 -11.22 -5.78 7.83
CA ARG A 20 -9.99 -5.53 8.59
C ARG A 20 -9.85 -4.08 9.04
N TYR A 21 -10.27 -3.12 8.20
CA TYR A 21 -10.03 -1.69 8.44
C TYR A 21 -11.25 -0.91 8.96
N ASN A 22 -12.48 -1.47 8.93
CA ASN A 22 -13.67 -0.84 9.52
C ASN A 22 -13.67 -0.75 11.07
N ARG A 23 -12.68 -1.34 11.77
CA ARG A 23 -12.60 -1.31 13.24
C ARG A 23 -11.87 -0.08 13.83
N GLY A 24 -11.96 1.08 13.17
CA GLY A 24 -11.57 2.37 13.75
C GLY A 24 -10.07 2.71 13.80
N GLY A 25 -9.19 1.87 13.26
CA GLY A 25 -7.73 2.10 13.25
C GLY A 25 -7.15 2.54 11.90
N SER A 26 -7.98 3.01 10.96
CA SER A 26 -7.54 3.29 9.60
C SER A 26 -6.94 4.68 9.47
N PHE A 27 -5.61 4.78 9.57
CA PHE A 27 -4.89 5.89 8.97
C PHE A 27 -5.14 5.83 7.45
N SER A 28 -6.04 6.67 6.95
CA SER A 28 -6.30 6.77 5.52
C SER A 28 -5.02 7.32 4.87
N PRO A 29 -4.52 6.72 3.79
CA PRO A 29 -3.37 7.28 3.10
C PRO A 29 -3.69 8.70 2.66
N PHE A 30 -2.91 9.68 3.11
CA PHE A 30 -3.07 11.06 2.67
C PHE A 30 -2.15 11.32 1.48
N ARG A 31 -2.71 12.01 0.48
CA ARG A 31 -1.99 12.43 -0.72
C ARG A 31 -1.49 13.85 -0.48
N TYR A 32 -0.19 14.04 -0.56
CA TYR A 32 0.46 15.34 -0.55
C TYR A 32 1.10 15.57 -1.92
N TYR A 33 1.10 16.80 -2.42
CA TYR A 33 1.80 17.12 -3.66
C TYR A 33 3.13 17.76 -3.32
N LYS A 34 4.22 17.09 -3.68
CA LYS A 34 5.56 17.67 -3.59
C LYS A 34 5.89 18.31 -4.93
N TYR A 35 6.39 19.54 -4.91
CA TYR A 35 6.92 20.20 -6.10
C TYR A 35 8.34 19.69 -6.33
N GLU A 36 8.55 18.90 -7.38
CA GLU A 36 9.87 18.46 -7.83
C GLU A 36 9.96 18.72 -9.35
N ASP A 37 11.06 19.34 -9.78
CA ASP A 37 11.39 19.62 -11.20
C ASP A 37 10.24 20.25 -12.01
N GLY A 38 9.59 21.26 -11.44
CA GLY A 38 8.50 21.97 -12.12
C GLY A 38 7.18 21.21 -12.23
N LYS A 39 7.06 20.02 -11.60
CA LYS A 39 5.86 19.18 -11.61
C LYS A 39 5.38 18.84 -10.20
N ASN A 40 4.05 18.79 -10.04
CA ASN A 40 3.41 18.33 -8.81
C ASN A 40 3.41 16.79 -8.79
N VAL A 41 4.31 16.21 -8.02
CA VAL A 41 4.41 14.75 -7.84
C VAL A 41 3.56 14.35 -6.63
N PRO A 42 2.59 13.44 -6.77
CA PRO A 42 1.82 12.96 -5.65
C PRO A 42 2.66 12.03 -4.76
N VAL A 43 2.85 12.41 -3.51
CA VAL A 43 3.47 11.61 -2.45
C VAL A 43 2.36 11.07 -1.55
N TYR A 44 2.37 9.77 -1.33
CA TYR A 44 1.39 9.10 -0.47
C TYR A 44 2.03 8.75 0.87
N PHE A 45 1.46 9.29 1.94
CA PHE A 45 1.85 8.95 3.29
C PHE A 45 0.98 7.82 3.80
N ILE A 46 1.61 6.69 4.09
CA ILE A 46 0.94 5.48 4.53
C ILE A 46 1.28 5.32 6.02
N GLY A 47 0.31 5.63 6.89
CA GLY A 47 0.45 5.48 8.33
C GLY A 47 0.36 4.02 8.80
N ALA A 48 1.10 3.11 8.17
CA ALA A 48 1.25 1.77 8.72
C ALA A 48 2.36 1.81 9.79
N PRO A 49 2.08 1.40 11.03
CA PRO A 49 3.09 1.41 12.09
C PRO A 49 4.26 0.52 11.68
N GLY A 50 5.48 1.07 11.78
CA GLY A 50 6.74 0.37 11.48
C GLY A 50 7.05 -0.69 12.53
N LEU A 51 6.23 -1.73 12.60
CA LEU A 51 6.28 -2.76 13.63
C LEU A 51 7.59 -3.54 13.55
N ALA A 52 8.09 -3.83 12.34
CA ALA A 52 9.32 -4.59 12.18
C ALA A 52 10.54 -3.77 12.61
N VAL A 53 10.58 -2.48 12.28
CA VAL A 53 11.63 -1.55 12.73
C VAL A 53 11.57 -1.38 14.25
N ALA A 54 10.39 -1.20 14.82
CA ALA A 54 10.24 -1.07 16.27
C ALA A 54 10.73 -2.33 17.01
N PHE A 55 10.28 -3.51 16.58
CA PHE A 55 10.72 -4.78 17.17
C PHE A 55 12.24 -4.98 17.04
N SER A 56 12.80 -4.67 15.86
CA SER A 56 14.23 -4.79 15.61
C SER A 56 15.04 -3.81 16.45
N ALA A 57 14.58 -2.57 16.59
CA ALA A 57 15.23 -1.57 17.44
C ALA A 57 15.22 -2.00 18.91
N THR A 58 14.12 -2.56 19.42
CA THR A 58 14.03 -3.10 20.78
C THR A 58 15.00 -4.28 20.97
N LEU A 59 15.10 -5.19 20.00
CA LEU A 59 16.06 -6.29 20.03
C LEU A 59 17.51 -5.77 20.07
N VAL A 60 17.83 -4.78 19.21
CA VAL A 60 19.14 -4.14 19.18
C VAL A 60 19.45 -3.48 20.52
N ALA A 61 18.50 -2.76 21.11
CA ALA A 61 18.68 -2.12 22.42
C ALA A 61 18.96 -3.16 23.52
N ALA A 62 18.20 -4.26 23.56
CA ALA A 62 18.41 -5.34 24.53
C ALA A 62 19.81 -5.98 24.39
N LEU A 63 20.25 -6.25 23.16
CA LEU A 63 21.59 -6.76 22.89
C LEU A 63 22.67 -5.75 23.27
N LEU A 64 22.43 -4.46 23.06
CA LEU A 64 23.36 -3.39 23.41
C LEU A 64 23.52 -3.28 24.94
N PHE A 65 22.43 -3.42 25.70
CA PHE A 65 22.49 -3.51 27.16
C PHE A 65 23.37 -4.68 27.64
N ILE A 66 23.25 -5.86 27.01
CA ILE A 66 24.11 -7.01 27.33
C ILE A 66 25.56 -6.76 26.92
N LEU A 67 25.79 -6.09 25.79
CA LEU A 67 27.14 -5.83 25.29
C LEU A 67 27.91 -4.84 26.19
N ILE A 68 27.21 -3.88 26.79
CA ILE A 68 27.81 -2.89 27.71
C ILE A 68 28.22 -3.52 29.05
N THR A 69 27.57 -4.59 29.51
CA THR A 69 27.97 -5.26 30.76
C THR A 69 29.26 -6.08 30.61
N LEU A 70 29.71 -6.33 29.37
CA LEU A 70 30.95 -7.01 29.07
C LEU A 70 32.12 -6.01 28.94
N PRO A 71 33.37 -6.42 29.25
CA PRO A 71 34.54 -5.57 29.06
C PRO A 71 34.68 -5.19 27.57
N PHE A 72 35.00 -3.91 27.32
CA PHE A 72 35.09 -3.37 25.97
C PHE A 72 36.19 -4.08 25.16
N LYS A 73 35.79 -4.82 24.13
CA LYS A 73 36.73 -5.47 23.20
C LYS A 73 36.22 -5.32 21.76
N LEU A 74 37.08 -4.77 20.89
CA LEU A 74 36.76 -4.44 19.50
C LEU A 74 36.16 -5.60 18.71
N TYR A 75 36.60 -6.83 18.97
CA TYR A 75 36.12 -8.01 18.26
C TYR A 75 34.69 -8.42 18.61
N TYR A 76 34.08 -7.90 19.69
CA TYR A 76 32.64 -8.04 19.94
C TYR A 76 31.83 -6.92 19.27
N TRP A 77 32.38 -5.70 19.24
CA TRP A 77 31.70 -4.53 18.70
C TRP A 77 31.60 -4.54 17.17
N ILE A 78 32.64 -4.97 16.47
CA ILE A 78 32.64 -5.01 14.99
C ILE A 78 31.54 -5.96 14.46
N PRO A 79 31.43 -7.23 14.90
CA PRO A 79 30.33 -8.09 14.49
C PRO A 79 28.96 -7.55 14.89
N PHE A 80 28.84 -6.92 16.05
CA PHE A 80 27.59 -6.32 16.52
C PHE A 80 27.10 -5.22 15.57
N VAL A 81 27.97 -4.28 15.18
CA VAL A 81 27.61 -3.19 14.25
C VAL A 81 27.17 -3.75 12.89
N ILE A 82 27.88 -4.75 12.37
CA ILE A 82 27.52 -5.41 11.10
C ILE A 82 26.13 -6.06 11.20
N PHE A 83 25.88 -6.77 12.30
CA PHE A 83 24.60 -7.42 12.57
C PHE A 83 23.44 -6.41 12.66
N VAL A 84 23.62 -5.31 13.40
CA VAL A 84 22.62 -4.24 13.52
C VAL A 84 22.30 -3.63 12.17
N ALA A 85 23.32 -3.32 11.36
CA ALA A 85 23.12 -2.76 10.03
C ALA A 85 22.29 -3.70 9.14
N PHE A 86 22.54 -5.00 9.21
CA PHE A 86 21.80 -6.00 8.43
C PHE A 86 20.35 -6.13 8.89
N ILE A 87 20.11 -6.29 10.19
CA ILE A 87 18.76 -6.43 10.75
C ILE A 87 17.91 -5.18 10.49
N MET A 88 18.45 -3.99 10.74
CA MET A 88 17.71 -2.75 10.52
C MET A 88 17.36 -2.56 9.04
N ARG A 89 18.28 -2.91 8.13
CA ARG A 89 18.02 -2.86 6.69
C ARG A 89 16.89 -3.81 6.28
N LEU A 90 16.84 -5.02 6.85
CA LEU A 90 15.75 -5.97 6.60
C LEU A 90 14.42 -5.46 7.17
N ALA A 91 14.43 -4.94 8.39
CA ALA A 91 13.25 -4.41 9.06
C ALA A 91 12.59 -3.28 8.25
N VAL A 92 13.39 -2.32 7.77
CA VAL A 92 12.91 -1.22 6.90
C VAL A 92 12.30 -1.77 5.60
N LYS A 93 12.93 -2.77 4.98
CA LYS A 93 12.38 -3.39 3.76
C LYS A 93 11.02 -4.06 4.01
N ILE A 94 10.88 -4.78 5.13
CA ILE A 94 9.63 -5.45 5.50
C ILE A 94 8.52 -4.42 5.74
N ASP A 95 8.79 -3.38 6.51
CA ASP A 95 7.80 -2.34 6.80
C ASP A 95 7.41 -1.56 5.54
N LYS A 96 8.37 -1.24 4.65
CA LYS A 96 8.08 -0.61 3.36
C LYS A 96 7.19 -1.49 2.48
N ALA A 97 7.47 -2.79 2.38
CA ALA A 97 6.62 -3.72 1.63
C ALA A 97 5.20 -3.79 2.22
N ARG A 98 5.08 -3.77 3.55
CA ARG A 98 3.78 -3.78 4.24
C ARG A 98 3.00 -2.47 4.02
N GLN A 99 3.69 -1.34 4.00
CA GLN A 99 3.12 -0.03 3.65
C GLN A 99 2.57 -0.05 2.22
N ILE A 100 3.37 -0.48 1.24
CA ILE A 100 2.94 -0.57 -0.17
C ILE A 100 1.70 -1.46 -0.31
N ARG A 101 1.70 -2.66 0.29
CA ARG A 101 0.51 -3.53 0.25
C ARG A 101 -0.72 -2.89 0.86
N SER A 102 -0.58 -2.22 2.01
CA SER A 102 -1.70 -1.54 2.67
C SER A 102 -2.23 -0.37 1.84
N PHE A 103 -1.35 0.33 1.16
CA PHE A 103 -1.69 1.41 0.24
C PHE A 103 -2.47 0.92 -0.98
N CYS A 104 -1.93 -0.09 -1.68
CA CYS A 104 -2.59 -0.68 -2.83
C CYS A 104 -3.95 -1.28 -2.45
N ALA A 105 -4.04 -1.95 -1.31
CA ALA A 105 -5.30 -2.44 -0.75
C ALA A 105 -6.34 -1.32 -0.58
N ASN A 106 -5.95 -0.19 0.00
CA ASN A 106 -6.84 0.96 0.18
C ASN A 106 -7.28 1.59 -1.14
N ILE A 107 -6.38 1.69 -2.11
CA ILE A 107 -6.69 2.24 -3.44
C ILE A 107 -7.64 1.31 -4.20
N VAL A 108 -7.38 0.00 -4.20
CA VAL A 108 -8.25 -1.00 -4.83
C VAL A 108 -9.64 -0.97 -4.21
N LEU A 109 -9.74 -0.86 -2.88
CA LEU A 109 -11.02 -0.72 -2.20
C LEU A 109 -11.78 0.56 -2.61
N ARG A 110 -11.08 1.70 -2.76
CA ARG A 110 -11.68 2.94 -3.29
C ARG A 110 -12.16 2.78 -4.73
N ALA A 111 -11.36 2.15 -5.58
CA ALA A 111 -11.75 1.88 -6.97
C ALA A 111 -13.02 1.02 -7.04
N ILE A 112 -13.10 -0.05 -6.26
CA ILE A 112 -14.27 -0.94 -6.22
C ILE A 112 -15.50 -0.21 -5.71
N LYS A 113 -15.38 0.64 -4.68
CA LYS A 113 -16.48 1.49 -4.21
C LYS A 113 -16.95 2.46 -5.30
N SER A 114 -16.04 3.05 -6.07
CA SER A 114 -16.39 3.89 -7.21
C SER A 114 -17.10 3.11 -8.32
N ILE A 115 -16.69 1.87 -8.63
CA ILE A 115 -17.39 1.00 -9.60
C ILE A 115 -18.81 0.68 -9.11
N LYS A 116 -18.98 0.35 -7.83
CA LYS A 116 -20.31 0.09 -7.24
C LYS A 116 -21.21 1.32 -7.34
N LYS A 117 -20.71 2.52 -7.02
CA LYS A 117 -21.44 3.78 -7.20
C LYS A 117 -21.81 4.06 -8.65
N TYR A 118 -20.93 3.77 -9.61
CA TYR A 118 -21.30 3.86 -11.02
C TYR A 118 -22.45 2.91 -11.38
N ASN A 119 -22.43 1.67 -10.88
CA ASN A 119 -23.49 0.70 -11.15
C ASN A 119 -24.85 1.11 -10.53
N GLU A 120 -24.84 1.99 -9.53
CA GLU A 120 -26.04 2.54 -8.85
C GLU A 120 -26.52 3.86 -9.49
N GLU A 121 -25.62 4.85 -9.62
CA GLU A 121 -25.94 6.23 -10.02
C GLU A 121 -25.68 6.48 -11.51
N GLY A 122 -24.86 5.65 -12.15
CA GLY A 122 -24.59 5.76 -13.57
C GLY A 122 -23.64 6.90 -14.00
N ASN A 123 -23.09 7.65 -13.05
CA ASN A 123 -22.20 8.77 -13.35
C ASN A 123 -20.81 8.28 -13.78
N LYS A 124 -20.45 8.57 -15.04
CA LYS A 124 -19.16 8.23 -15.65
C LYS A 124 -17.93 8.78 -14.89
N GLU A 125 -18.07 9.82 -14.08
CA GLU A 125 -16.98 10.34 -13.26
C GLU A 125 -16.46 9.35 -12.22
N TYR A 126 -17.35 8.52 -11.65
CA TYR A 126 -16.92 7.46 -10.74
C TYR A 126 -16.10 6.40 -11.46
N LEU A 127 -16.44 6.13 -12.71
CA LEU A 127 -15.71 5.17 -13.54
C LEU A 127 -14.31 5.70 -13.87
N LYS A 128 -14.18 6.98 -14.24
CA LYS A 128 -12.87 7.64 -14.42
C LYS A 128 -12.03 7.58 -13.15
N SER A 129 -12.64 7.90 -12.01
CA SER A 129 -11.97 7.82 -10.70
C SER A 129 -11.50 6.40 -10.38
N ALA A 130 -12.31 5.39 -10.70
CA ALA A 130 -11.94 3.98 -10.52
C ALA A 130 -10.73 3.59 -11.39
N VAL A 131 -10.68 4.05 -12.65
CA VAL A 131 -9.53 3.83 -13.54
C VAL A 131 -8.27 4.47 -12.98
N GLU A 132 -8.34 5.71 -12.49
CA GLU A 132 -7.19 6.40 -11.89
C GLU A 132 -6.64 5.63 -10.70
N PHE A 133 -7.52 5.18 -9.79
CA PHE A 133 -7.14 4.37 -8.64
C PHE A 133 -6.52 3.02 -9.06
N LEU A 134 -7.14 2.28 -9.98
CA LEU A 134 -6.62 0.99 -10.42
C LEU A 134 -5.27 1.12 -11.13
N ARG A 135 -5.08 2.15 -11.98
CA ARG A 135 -3.79 2.42 -12.63
C ARG A 135 -2.70 2.75 -11.61
N GLU A 136 -3.03 3.55 -10.61
CA GLU A 136 -2.07 3.89 -9.56
C GLU A 136 -1.68 2.64 -8.77
N ALA A 137 -2.64 1.79 -8.38
CA ALA A 137 -2.34 0.53 -7.71
C ALA A 137 -1.49 -0.42 -8.58
N ASN A 138 -1.74 -0.47 -9.90
CA ASN A 138 -1.00 -1.37 -10.80
C ASN A 138 0.48 -1.00 -10.92
N LYS A 139 0.84 0.28 -10.83
CA LYS A 139 2.26 0.72 -10.85
C LYS A 139 3.09 0.09 -9.73
N TRP A 140 2.46 -0.25 -8.61
CA TRP A 140 3.16 -0.72 -7.41
C TRP A 140 3.15 -2.25 -7.25
N VAL A 141 2.11 -2.92 -7.73
CA VAL A 141 1.91 -4.38 -7.52
C VAL A 141 2.02 -5.18 -8.82
N ASN A 142 1.76 -4.55 -9.96
CA ASN A 142 1.71 -5.19 -11.28
C ASN A 142 0.85 -6.47 -11.27
N ASP A 143 -0.42 -6.32 -10.91
CA ASP A 143 -1.34 -7.43 -10.63
C ASP A 143 -2.27 -7.67 -11.84
N LYS A 144 -2.27 -8.91 -12.35
CA LYS A 144 -3.08 -9.33 -13.51
C LYS A 144 -4.58 -9.10 -13.31
N ASN A 145 -5.08 -9.17 -12.08
CA ASN A 145 -6.49 -8.93 -11.79
C ASN A 145 -6.85 -7.46 -11.92
N ILE A 146 -5.94 -6.55 -11.55
CA ILE A 146 -6.11 -5.11 -11.74
C ILE A 146 -6.12 -4.78 -13.24
N GLU A 147 -5.23 -5.39 -14.02
CA GLU A 147 -5.20 -5.22 -15.49
C GLU A 147 -6.50 -5.73 -16.14
N THR A 148 -6.98 -6.89 -15.71
CA THR A 148 -8.24 -7.47 -16.20
C THR A 148 -9.42 -6.53 -15.89
N GLN A 149 -9.47 -5.97 -14.67
CA GLN A 149 -10.52 -5.02 -14.29
C GLN A 149 -10.45 -3.73 -15.10
N LEU A 150 -9.26 -3.19 -15.35
CA LEU A 150 -9.06 -2.03 -16.22
C LEU A 150 -9.59 -2.31 -17.63
N SER A 151 -9.29 -3.48 -18.19
CA SER A 151 -9.78 -3.88 -19.52
C SER A 151 -11.32 -3.97 -19.58
N ASN A 152 -11.96 -4.45 -18.52
CA ASN A 152 -13.42 -4.52 -18.41
C ASN A 152 -14.05 -3.12 -18.36
N ILE A 153 -13.43 -2.21 -17.60
CA ILE A 153 -13.87 -0.81 -17.51
C ILE A 153 -13.69 -0.10 -18.86
N ASP A 154 -12.57 -0.32 -19.55
CA ASP A 154 -12.30 0.30 -20.86
C ASP A 154 -13.27 -0.17 -21.95
N LYS A 155 -13.72 -1.44 -21.92
CA LYS A 155 -14.77 -1.95 -22.82
C LYS A 155 -16.08 -1.19 -22.63
N VAL A 156 -16.50 -1.00 -21.37
CA VAL A 156 -17.73 -0.27 -21.04
C VAL A 156 -17.59 1.24 -21.33
N LEU A 157 -16.40 1.83 -21.20
CA LEU A 157 -16.19 3.23 -21.60
C LEU A 157 -16.28 3.45 -23.11
N LYS A 158 -15.89 2.44 -23.91
CA LYS A 158 -15.97 2.48 -25.37
C LYS A 158 -17.40 2.25 -25.87
N SER A 159 -18.13 1.31 -25.28
CA SER A 159 -19.53 1.04 -25.66
C SER A 159 -20.48 2.20 -25.35
N VAL A 160 -20.18 3.03 -24.34
CA VAL A 160 -21.01 4.21 -24.00
C VAL A 160 -20.52 5.49 -24.70
N LYS A 161 -19.62 5.38 -25.69
CA LYS A 161 -19.20 6.49 -26.57
C LYS A 161 -19.78 6.39 -27.99
N GLU A 162 -20.33 5.22 -28.35
CA GLU A 162 -21.18 5.01 -29.52
C GLU A 162 -22.65 5.26 -29.15
#